data_AF-A0A1W6K0D9-F1
#
_entry.id   AF-A0A1W6K0D9-F1
#
_cell.length_a   1.000
_cell.length_b   1.000
_cell.length_c   1.000
_cell.angle_alpha   90.00
_cell.angle_beta   90.00
_cell.angle_gamma   90.00
#
_symmetry.space_group_name_H-M   'P 1'
#
loop_
_entity.id
_entity.type
_entity.pdbx_description
1 polymer ?
#
loop_
_entity_poly.entity_id
_entity_poly.type
_entity_poly.pdbx_seq_one_letter_code
_entity_poly.pdbx_strand_id
1 'polypeptide(L)'
;MIRQFNLKSGEIIPINDLVHYRQLISSKGIAVIRGLYFAAPDGIYIAKNRGKRAGKVFGEIGGVFAILFLLIAVAFGFFTIGVYWISDVPLYAKIFGSVIGIAISAAAIYGIIKIAKKMIKIAREPDIIEGELVAPWSMIKNIVVTDVTTENTNPTLAGAINPRLMDVGMFRVLLFNGGEIDIWPVFDPYNKLNYIKNKFNLAFY
;
A
#
# COMPACT_ATOMS: atom_id res chain seq x y z
N MET A 1 -18.56 -10.11 -13.26
CA MET A 1 -17.65 -11.25 -13.02
C MET A 1 -16.45 -10.73 -12.23
N ILE A 2 -16.02 -11.44 -11.18
CA ILE A 2 -14.86 -11.03 -10.35
C ILE A 2 -13.63 -11.79 -10.85
N ARG A 3 -12.55 -11.07 -11.16
CA ARG A 3 -11.28 -11.62 -11.61
C ARG A 3 -10.17 -11.20 -10.65
N GLN A 4 -9.22 -12.11 -10.42
CA GLN A 4 -8.03 -11.85 -9.61
C GLN A 4 -6.87 -11.44 -10.51
N PHE A 5 -6.17 -10.37 -10.14
CA PHE A 5 -5.01 -9.86 -10.85
C PHE A 5 -3.80 -9.82 -9.94
N ASN A 6 -2.65 -10.26 -10.44
CA ASN A 6 -1.38 -10.12 -9.73
C ASN A 6 -0.79 -8.74 -10.06
N LEU A 7 -0.58 -7.91 -9.04
CA LEU A 7 -0.06 -6.55 -9.24
C LEU A 7 1.40 -6.53 -9.70
N LYS A 8 2.16 -7.60 -9.47
CA LYS A 8 3.56 -7.71 -9.88
C LYS A 8 3.75 -8.19 -11.31
N SER A 9 2.72 -8.75 -11.96
CA SER A 9 2.84 -9.27 -13.32
C SER A 9 2.88 -8.17 -14.39
N GLY A 10 2.57 -6.92 -14.01
CA GLY A 10 2.42 -5.82 -14.96
C GLY A 10 1.21 -5.98 -15.88
N GLU A 11 0.29 -6.91 -15.60
CA GLU A 11 -0.90 -7.15 -16.41
C GLU A 11 -1.90 -5.99 -16.35
N ILE A 12 -1.90 -5.23 -15.24
CA ILE A 12 -2.84 -4.14 -14.99
C ILE A 12 -2.13 -2.79 -14.94
N ILE A 13 -2.85 -1.72 -15.28
CA ILE A 13 -2.43 -0.33 -15.10
C ILE A 13 -3.40 0.35 -14.13
N PRO A 14 -2.95 0.87 -12.98
CA PRO A 14 -3.81 1.65 -12.09
C PRO A 14 -4.21 2.97 -12.78
N ILE A 15 -5.52 3.21 -12.90
CA ILE A 15 -6.05 4.44 -13.49
C ILE A 15 -6.00 5.55 -12.43
N ASN A 16 -6.55 5.28 -11.25
CA ASN A 16 -6.46 6.16 -10.08
C ASN A 16 -5.65 5.51 -8.95
N ASP A 17 -4.85 6.30 -8.23
CA ASP A 17 -3.96 5.83 -7.17
C ASP A 17 -4.53 6.07 -5.77
N LEU A 18 -4.34 5.07 -4.89
CA LEU A 18 -4.67 5.13 -3.46
C LEU A 18 -3.84 6.16 -2.68
N VAL A 19 -2.59 6.36 -3.09
CA VAL A 19 -1.56 7.01 -2.28
C VAL A 19 -1.73 8.54 -2.28
N HIS A 20 -1.92 9.13 -3.47
CA HIS A 20 -2.08 10.59 -3.60
C HIS A 20 -3.49 11.07 -3.24
N TYR A 21 -4.51 10.20 -3.36
CA TYR A 21 -5.86 10.51 -2.90
C TYR A 21 -5.88 10.82 -1.40
N ARG A 22 -5.08 10.12 -0.59
CA ARG A 22 -5.05 10.32 0.87
C ARG A 22 -4.39 11.64 1.28
N GLN A 23 -3.56 12.24 0.42
CA GLN A 23 -2.84 13.48 0.71
C GLN A 23 -3.59 14.74 0.25
N LEU A 24 -4.38 14.65 -0.82
CA LEU A 24 -5.27 15.75 -1.27
C LEU A 24 -6.46 15.99 -0.32
N ILE A 25 -6.82 14.98 0.48
CA ILE A 25 -7.88 15.07 1.51
C ILE A 25 -7.52 16.05 2.65
N SER A 26 -6.23 16.35 2.85
CA SER A 26 -5.80 17.25 3.92
C SER A 26 -6.25 18.70 3.72
N SER A 27 -6.63 19.12 2.51
CA SER A 27 -7.01 20.52 2.23
C SER A 27 -8.49 20.73 1.94
N LYS A 28 -9.23 19.69 1.52
CA LYS A 28 -10.69 19.77 1.28
C LYS A 28 -11.33 18.45 1.70
N GLY A 29 -12.04 18.47 2.82
CA GLY A 29 -12.70 17.31 3.44
C GLY A 29 -13.87 16.72 2.65
N ILE A 30 -13.65 16.32 1.39
CA ILE A 30 -14.64 15.64 0.55
C ILE A 30 -13.93 14.53 -0.22
N ALA A 31 -14.04 13.32 0.28
CA ALA A 31 -13.51 12.13 -0.39
C ALA A 31 -14.24 10.88 0.08
N VAL A 32 -15.55 10.88 -0.16
CA VAL A 32 -16.41 9.70 -0.09
C VAL A 32 -15.90 8.67 -1.10
N ILE A 33 -15.30 7.58 -0.61
CA ILE A 33 -15.43 6.20 -1.13
C ILE A 33 -15.65 6.08 -2.65
N ARG A 34 -14.73 6.57 -3.50
CA ARG A 34 -14.78 6.26 -4.96
C ARG A 34 -13.98 5.01 -5.30
N GLY A 35 -14.40 4.29 -6.34
CA GLY A 35 -13.79 3.07 -6.85
C GLY A 35 -12.31 3.22 -7.17
N LEU A 36 -11.47 2.23 -6.85
CA LEU A 36 -10.14 2.14 -7.46
C LEU A 36 -10.27 1.43 -8.79
N TYR A 37 -10.04 2.17 -9.86
CA TYR A 37 -10.12 1.69 -11.22
C TYR A 37 -8.75 1.33 -11.75
N PHE A 38 -8.71 0.26 -12.53
CA PHE A 38 -7.51 -0.16 -13.25
C PHE A 38 -7.88 -0.72 -14.61
N ALA A 39 -6.98 -0.54 -15.57
CA ALA A 39 -7.09 -1.07 -16.93
C ALA A 39 -6.39 -2.43 -17.00
N ALA A 40 -7.02 -3.39 -17.65
CA ALA A 40 -6.51 -4.74 -17.89
C ALA A 40 -6.64 -5.08 -19.39
N PRO A 41 -6.11 -6.23 -19.89
CA PRO A 41 -6.16 -6.56 -21.31
C PRO A 41 -7.56 -6.62 -21.92
N ASP A 42 -8.58 -6.87 -21.12
CA ASP A 42 -9.97 -7.08 -21.53
C ASP A 42 -10.92 -5.91 -21.20
N GLY A 43 -10.51 -4.97 -20.33
CA GLY A 43 -11.33 -3.80 -20.01
C GLY A 43 -10.89 -3.01 -18.79
N ILE A 44 -11.77 -2.13 -18.33
CA ILE A 44 -11.66 -1.36 -17.10
C ILE A 44 -12.33 -2.13 -15.96
N TYR A 45 -11.63 -2.22 -14.84
CA TYR A 45 -12.04 -2.92 -13.64
C TYR A 45 -12.10 -1.98 -12.43
N ILE A 46 -12.97 -2.30 -11.46
CA ILE A 46 -13.04 -1.67 -10.14
C ILE A 46 -12.60 -2.65 -9.05
N ALA A 47 -11.71 -2.22 -8.17
CA ALA A 47 -11.20 -3.05 -7.09
C ALA A 47 -12.24 -3.26 -5.98
N LYS A 48 -12.48 -4.53 -5.61
CA LYS A 48 -13.41 -4.92 -4.54
C LYS A 48 -12.74 -5.10 -3.17
N ASN A 49 -11.55 -5.69 -3.09
CA ASN A 49 -10.93 -6.07 -1.81
C ASN A 49 -9.95 -5.02 -1.23
N ARG A 50 -10.46 -3.83 -0.87
CA ARG A 50 -9.63 -2.75 -0.28
C ARG A 50 -9.11 -3.05 1.13
N GLY A 51 -9.90 -3.75 1.95
CA GLY A 51 -9.61 -3.97 3.37
C GLY A 51 -8.48 -4.97 3.65
N LYS A 52 -8.36 -6.02 2.83
CA LYS A 52 -7.33 -7.07 3.03
C LYS A 52 -5.90 -6.53 2.86
N ARG A 53 -5.72 -5.52 2.00
CA ARG A 53 -4.42 -4.89 1.73
C ARG A 53 -3.96 -3.97 2.86
N ALA A 54 -4.87 -3.18 3.43
CA ALA A 54 -4.55 -2.35 4.59
C ALA A 54 -4.09 -3.24 5.77
N GLY A 55 -4.80 -4.34 6.05
CA GLY A 55 -4.40 -5.29 7.10
C GLY A 55 -3.02 -5.91 6.89
N LYS A 56 -2.61 -6.15 5.63
CA LYS A 56 -1.28 -6.65 5.28
C LYS A 56 -0.18 -5.63 5.59
N VAL A 57 -0.34 -4.38 5.14
CA VAL A 57 0.63 -3.29 5.37
C VAL A 57 0.73 -2.93 6.86
N PHE A 58 -0.41 -2.84 7.56
CA PHE A 58 -0.40 -2.64 9.02
C PHE A 58 0.22 -3.83 9.77
N GLY A 59 0.03 -5.05 9.27
CA GLY A 59 0.68 -6.25 9.79
C GLY A 59 2.20 -6.26 9.60
N GLU A 60 2.68 -5.78 8.45
CA GLU A 60 4.11 -5.66 8.15
C GLU A 60 4.78 -4.58 9.02
N ILE A 61 4.19 -3.37 9.07
CA ILE A 61 4.70 -2.26 9.90
C ILE A 61 4.65 -2.63 11.39
N GLY A 62 3.52 -3.16 11.86
CA GLY A 62 3.38 -3.61 13.24
C GLY A 62 4.35 -4.74 13.60
N GLY A 63 4.64 -5.64 12.65
CA GLY A 63 5.65 -6.68 12.81
C GLY A 63 7.06 -6.13 13.01
N VAL A 64 7.43 -5.07 12.26
CA VAL A 64 8.73 -4.39 12.42
C VAL A 64 8.85 -3.75 13.80
N PHE A 65 7.84 -3.01 14.24
CA PHE A 65 7.84 -2.41 15.59
C PHE A 65 7.89 -3.47 16.70
N ALA A 66 7.16 -4.58 16.53
CA ALA A 66 7.20 -5.68 17.48
C ALA A 66 8.59 -6.33 17.56
N ILE A 67 9.29 -6.51 16.43
CA ILE A 67 10.67 -7.02 16.43
C ILE A 67 11.62 -6.03 17.11
N LEU A 68 11.50 -4.73 16.81
CA LEU A 68 12.32 -3.70 17.46
C LEU A 68 12.16 -3.75 18.99
N PHE A 69 10.92 -3.86 19.46
CA PHE A 69 10.62 -3.98 20.89
C PHE A 69 11.23 -5.26 21.50
N LEU A 70 11.15 -6.39 20.80
CA LEU A 70 11.77 -7.64 21.27
C LEU A 70 13.30 -7.58 21.27
N LEU A 71 13.93 -6.88 20.33
CA LEU A 71 15.37 -6.66 20.34
C LEU A 71 15.81 -5.84 21.56
N ILE A 72 15.02 -4.83 21.94
CA ILE A 72 15.24 -4.09 23.19
C ILE A 72 15.11 -5.03 24.39
N ALA A 73 14.12 -5.93 24.40
CA ALA A 73 13.98 -6.91 25.48
C ALA A 73 15.17 -7.87 25.56
N VAL A 74 15.76 -8.29 24.43
CA VAL A 74 17.00 -9.10 24.41
C VAL A 74 18.17 -8.30 24.98
N ALA A 75 18.35 -7.05 24.53
CA ALA A 75 19.41 -6.18 25.04
C ALA A 75 19.26 -5.93 26.54
N PHE A 76 18.02 -5.72 27.01
CA PHE A 76 17.69 -5.58 28.42
C PHE A 76 18.01 -6.85 29.21
N GLY A 77 17.68 -8.04 28.67
CA GLY A 77 18.05 -9.32 29.26
C GLY A 77 19.56 -9.43 29.49
N PHE A 78 20.38 -9.17 28.47
CA PHE A 78 21.84 -9.18 28.61
C PHE A 78 22.38 -8.07 29.53
N PHE A 79 21.78 -6.88 29.48
CA PHE A 79 22.16 -5.77 30.35
C PHE A 79 21.94 -6.11 31.81
N THR A 80 20.79 -6.70 32.16
CA THR A 80 20.52 -7.13 33.55
C THR A 80 21.55 -8.15 34.04
N ILE A 81 21.92 -9.13 33.21
CA ILE A 81 23.00 -10.07 33.53
C ILE A 81 24.28 -9.29 33.85
N GLY A 82 24.73 -8.41 32.95
CA GLY A 82 25.94 -7.60 33.15
C GLY A 82 25.93 -6.80 34.46
N VAL A 83 24.80 -6.13 34.76
CA VAL A 83 24.63 -5.36 36.01
C VAL A 83 24.77 -6.24 37.25
N TYR A 84 24.12 -7.40 37.30
CA TYR A 84 24.21 -8.32 38.44
C TYR A 84 25.64 -8.84 38.65
N TRP A 85 26.40 -9.06 37.57
CA TRP A 85 27.77 -9.57 37.67
C TRP A 85 28.79 -8.54 38.15
N ILE A 86 28.60 -7.26 37.80
CA ILE A 86 29.46 -6.15 38.21
C ILE A 86 29.06 -5.58 39.59
N SER A 87 27.81 -5.80 40.01
CA SER A 87 27.32 -5.34 41.32
C SER A 87 27.87 -6.19 42.46
N ASP A 88 28.02 -5.55 43.63
CA ASP A 88 28.42 -6.20 44.88
C ASP A 88 27.21 -6.83 45.60
N VAL A 89 26.58 -7.77 44.90
CA VAL A 89 25.43 -8.55 45.40
C VAL A 89 25.83 -9.99 45.65
N PRO A 90 25.20 -10.69 46.60
CA PRO A 90 25.55 -12.07 46.92
C PRO A 90 25.35 -13.01 45.73
N LEU A 91 26.14 -14.09 45.67
CA LEU A 91 26.21 -15.00 44.52
C LEU A 91 24.84 -15.56 44.10
N TYR A 92 23.96 -15.88 45.07
CA TYR A 92 22.62 -16.39 44.76
C TYR A 92 21.79 -15.38 43.95
N ALA A 93 21.94 -14.07 44.23
CA ALA A 93 21.26 -13.01 43.50
C ALA A 93 21.84 -12.86 42.08
N LYS A 94 23.15 -13.04 41.91
CA LYS A 94 23.80 -13.06 40.58
C LYS A 94 23.28 -14.20 39.72
N ILE A 95 23.19 -15.40 40.28
CA ILE A 95 22.67 -16.59 39.60
C ILE A 95 21.20 -16.39 39.24
N PHE A 96 20.38 -15.93 40.19
CA PHE A 96 18.96 -15.70 39.96
C PHE A 96 18.70 -14.62 38.89
N GLY A 97 19.41 -13.49 38.97
CA GLY A 97 19.36 -12.44 37.96
C GLY A 97 19.81 -12.93 36.58
N SER A 98 20.80 -13.81 36.52
CA SER A 98 21.26 -14.42 35.27
C SER A 98 20.20 -15.31 34.64
N VAL A 99 19.52 -16.14 35.44
CA VAL A 99 18.43 -17.01 34.96
C VAL A 99 17.28 -16.16 34.41
N ILE A 100 16.90 -15.08 35.09
CA ILE A 100 15.86 -14.16 34.60
C ILE A 100 16.29 -13.50 33.28
N GLY A 101 17.50 -12.95 33.22
CA GLY A 101 18.01 -12.31 32.00
C GLY A 101 18.05 -13.26 30.81
N ILE A 102 18.50 -14.51 31.02
CA ILE A 102 18.50 -15.56 30.00
C ILE A 102 17.06 -15.91 29.57
N ALA A 103 16.13 -16.05 30.51
CA ALA A 103 14.73 -16.38 30.21
C ALA A 103 14.05 -15.28 29.37
N ILE A 104 14.27 -14.00 29.71
CA ILE A 104 13.76 -12.85 28.95
C ILE A 104 14.34 -12.86 27.53
N SER A 105 15.66 -13.02 27.40
CA SER A 105 16.33 -13.06 26.11
C SER A 105 15.85 -14.23 25.25
N ALA A 106 15.73 -15.43 25.83
CA ALA A 106 15.27 -16.62 25.11
C ALA A 106 13.81 -16.47 24.63
N ALA A 107 12.92 -15.94 25.48
CA ALA A 107 11.53 -15.67 25.12
C ALA A 107 11.42 -14.63 24.00
N ALA A 108 12.23 -13.57 24.06
CA ALA A 108 12.24 -12.53 23.05
C ALA A 108 12.79 -13.03 21.71
N ILE A 109 13.88 -13.80 21.71
CA ILE A 109 14.44 -14.45 20.51
C ILE A 109 13.39 -15.38 19.86
N TYR A 110 12.71 -16.20 20.66
CA TYR A 110 11.63 -17.05 20.16
C TYR A 110 10.49 -16.23 19.51
N GLY A 111 10.10 -15.12 20.15
CA GLY A 111 9.12 -14.17 19.62
C GLY A 111 9.56 -13.59 18.26
N ILE A 112 10.81 -13.15 18.14
CA ILE A 112 11.38 -12.62 16.89
C ILE A 112 11.29 -13.67 15.78
N ILE A 113 11.74 -14.90 16.04
CA ILE A 113 11.70 -15.99 15.04
C ILE A 113 10.26 -16.25 14.58
N LYS A 114 9.29 -16.26 15.50
CA LYS A 114 7.88 -16.50 15.18
C LYS A 114 7.29 -15.38 14.32
N ILE A 115 7.58 -14.12 14.66
CA ILE A 115 7.13 -12.95 13.87
C ILE A 115 7.80 -12.94 12.50
N ALA A 116 9.11 -13.17 12.43
CA ALA A 116 9.86 -13.22 11.18
C ALA A 116 9.29 -14.29 10.22
N LYS A 117 8.98 -15.50 10.72
CA LYS A 117 8.32 -16.54 9.91
C LYS A 117 6.96 -16.08 9.37
N LYS A 118 6.17 -15.39 10.18
CA LYS A 118 4.86 -14.85 9.76
C LYS A 118 5.04 -13.75 8.70
N MET A 119 5.99 -12.84 8.88
CA MET A 119 6.27 -11.79 7.89
C MET A 119 6.78 -12.37 6.56
N ILE A 120 7.65 -13.38 6.59
CA ILE A 120 8.09 -14.08 5.37
C ILE A 120 6.91 -14.70 4.63
N LYS A 121 5.97 -15.32 5.37
CA LYS A 121 4.75 -15.88 4.78
C LYS A 121 3.91 -14.79 4.12
N ILE A 122 3.69 -13.68 4.81
CA ILE A 122 2.95 -12.51 4.30
C ILE A 122 3.64 -11.93 3.04
N ALA A 123 4.97 -11.81 3.05
CA ALA A 123 5.75 -11.29 1.93
C ALA A 123 5.68 -12.19 0.69
N ARG A 124 5.55 -13.51 0.90
CA ARG A 124 5.42 -14.50 -0.18
C ARG A 124 4.01 -14.59 -0.76
N GLU A 125 2.99 -14.08 -0.06
CA GLU A 125 1.64 -14.05 -0.61
C GLU A 125 1.60 -13.11 -1.83
N PRO A 126 1.12 -13.60 -2.99
CA PRO A 126 1.00 -12.78 -4.18
C PRO A 126 0.11 -11.58 -3.86
N ASP A 127 0.52 -10.40 -4.33
CA ASP A 127 -0.26 -9.19 -4.15
C ASP A 127 -1.40 -9.21 -5.18
N ILE A 128 -2.50 -9.86 -4.78
CA ILE A 128 -3.67 -10.08 -5.62
C ILE A 128 -4.69 -8.97 -5.37
N ILE A 129 -5.19 -8.37 -6.45
CA ILE A 129 -6.35 -7.48 -6.42
C ILE A 129 -7.53 -8.18 -7.09
N GLU A 130 -8.67 -8.19 -6.40
CA GLU A 130 -9.93 -8.63 -7.00
C GLU A 130 -10.59 -7.44 -7.70
N GLY A 131 -10.73 -7.56 -9.01
CA GLY A 131 -11.43 -6.62 -9.86
C GLY A 131 -12.79 -7.14 -10.28
N GLU A 132 -13.79 -6.27 -10.28
CA GLU A 132 -15.01 -6.48 -11.05
C GLU A 132 -14.92 -5.70 -12.36
N LEU A 133 -15.24 -6.36 -13.48
CA LEU A 133 -15.26 -5.72 -14.79
C LEU A 133 -16.36 -4.66 -14.81
N VAL A 134 -15.98 -3.42 -15.11
CA VAL A 134 -16.88 -2.27 -15.23
C VAL A 134 -17.24 -2.02 -16.68
N ALA A 135 -16.24 -2.02 -17.56
CA ALA A 135 -16.44 -1.79 -18.99
C ALA A 135 -15.41 -2.59 -19.80
N PRO A 136 -15.84 -3.58 -20.60
CA PRO A 136 -14.93 -4.24 -21.54
C PRO A 136 -14.51 -3.27 -22.65
N TRP A 137 -13.31 -3.44 -23.20
CA TRP A 137 -12.82 -2.57 -24.28
C TRP A 137 -13.74 -2.56 -25.49
N SER A 138 -14.41 -3.68 -25.79
CA SER A 138 -15.38 -3.80 -26.88
C SER A 138 -16.63 -2.95 -26.70
N MET A 139 -16.97 -2.54 -25.47
CA MET A 139 -18.12 -1.67 -25.20
C MET A 139 -17.73 -0.18 -25.12
N ILE A 140 -16.42 0.13 -25.10
CA ILE A 140 -15.92 1.50 -24.96
C ILE A 140 -15.82 2.13 -26.34
N LYS A 141 -16.59 3.19 -26.55
CA LYS A 141 -16.56 4.00 -27.77
C LYS A 141 -15.40 4.99 -27.73
N ASN A 142 -15.25 5.71 -26.62
CA ASN A 142 -14.16 6.67 -26.42
C ASN A 142 -13.87 6.87 -24.93
N ILE A 143 -12.67 7.35 -24.61
CA ILE A 143 -12.30 7.87 -23.29
C ILE A 143 -11.83 9.31 -23.47
N VAL A 144 -12.62 10.25 -22.93
CA VAL A 144 -12.33 11.67 -23.01
C VAL A 144 -11.70 12.13 -21.70
N VAL A 145 -10.57 12.81 -21.81
CA VAL A 145 -9.95 13.50 -20.67
C VAL A 145 -10.72 14.80 -20.43
N THR A 146 -11.22 14.96 -19.21
CA THR A 146 -12.04 16.12 -18.80
C THR A 146 -11.55 16.66 -17.47
N ASP A 147 -11.94 17.90 -17.15
CA ASP A 147 -11.71 18.54 -15.84
C ASP A 147 -10.25 18.49 -15.35
N VAL A 148 -9.30 18.78 -16.26
CA VAL A 148 -7.87 18.76 -15.94
C VAL A 148 -7.47 20.03 -15.19
N THR A 149 -6.93 19.85 -14.00
CA THR A 149 -6.38 20.89 -13.15
C THR A 149 -4.98 20.50 -12.71
N THR A 150 -4.05 21.45 -12.72
CA THR A 150 -2.71 21.22 -12.18
C THR A 150 -2.72 21.36 -10.66
N GLU A 151 -2.39 20.28 -9.96
CA GLU A 151 -2.36 20.24 -8.49
C GLU A 151 -0.93 20.04 -7.96
N ASN A 152 -0.64 20.58 -6.77
CA ASN A 152 0.61 20.31 -6.07
C ASN A 152 0.49 18.95 -5.36
N THR A 153 1.22 17.97 -5.87
CA THR A 153 1.28 16.59 -5.33
C THR A 153 2.15 16.45 -4.09
N ASN A 154 2.81 17.53 -3.65
CA ASN A 154 3.61 17.58 -2.42
C ASN A 154 3.01 18.60 -1.42
N PRO A 155 1.95 18.25 -0.67
CA PRO A 155 1.31 19.15 0.29
C PRO A 155 2.04 19.20 1.64
N THR A 156 3.37 19.20 1.64
CA THR A 156 4.19 19.33 2.86
C THR A 156 4.77 20.75 2.96
N LEU A 157 5.27 21.14 4.14
CA LEU A 157 6.03 22.39 4.31
C LEU A 157 7.22 22.49 3.33
N ALA A 158 7.88 21.37 3.04
CA ALA A 158 8.93 21.30 2.02
C ALA A 158 8.38 21.48 0.59
N GLY A 159 7.15 21.02 0.34
CA GLY A 159 6.46 21.19 -0.95
C GLY A 159 5.85 22.56 -1.19
N ALA A 160 5.76 23.42 -0.16
CA ALA A 160 5.51 24.85 -0.35
C ALA A 160 6.73 25.60 -0.93
N ILE A 161 7.94 25.09 -0.63
CA ILE A 161 9.21 25.65 -1.11
C ILE A 161 9.60 25.05 -2.47
N ASN A 162 9.27 23.78 -2.71
CA ASN A 162 9.51 23.11 -3.99
C ASN A 162 8.28 22.29 -4.42
N PRO A 163 7.29 22.94 -5.07
CA PRO A 163 6.05 22.29 -5.46
C PRO A 163 6.31 21.24 -6.55
N ARG A 164 5.67 20.07 -6.39
CA ARG A 164 5.59 19.08 -7.48
C ARG A 164 4.24 19.20 -8.14
N LEU A 165 4.19 20.00 -9.20
CA LEU A 165 3.00 20.21 -9.99
C LEU A 165 2.74 18.98 -10.88
N MET A 166 1.51 18.48 -10.86
CA MET A 166 1.08 17.40 -11.72
C MET A 166 -0.35 17.66 -12.16
N ASP A 167 -0.66 17.32 -13.41
CA ASP A 167 -2.03 17.42 -13.91
C ASP A 167 -2.88 16.31 -13.33
N VAL A 168 -4.04 16.69 -12.79
CA VAL A 168 -5.05 15.79 -12.24
C VAL A 168 -6.34 16.08 -12.98
N GLY A 169 -6.93 15.05 -13.59
CA GLY A 169 -8.18 15.19 -14.32
C GLY A 169 -9.11 14.00 -14.12
N MET A 170 -10.08 13.88 -15.01
CA MET A 170 -11.07 12.82 -15.05
C MET A 170 -11.01 12.08 -16.38
N PHE A 171 -11.18 10.76 -16.33
CA PHE A 171 -11.51 9.98 -17.52
C PHE A 171 -13.02 9.81 -17.59
N ARG A 172 -13.64 10.37 -18.64
CA ARG A 172 -15.02 10.09 -18.99
C ARG A 172 -15.05 9.01 -20.05
N VAL A 173 -15.46 7.81 -19.67
CA VAL A 173 -15.54 6.64 -20.54
C VAL A 173 -16.94 6.61 -21.16
N LEU A 174 -17.00 6.80 -22.47
CA LEU A 174 -18.21 6.75 -23.27
C LEU A 174 -18.40 5.34 -23.83
N LEU A 175 -19.56 4.75 -23.59
CA LEU A 175 -19.91 3.41 -24.07
C LEU A 175 -20.73 3.47 -25.36
N PHE A 176 -20.69 2.41 -26.16
CA PHE A 176 -21.51 2.32 -27.39
C PHE A 176 -23.03 2.31 -27.12
N ASN A 177 -23.45 1.89 -25.92
CA ASN A 177 -24.85 1.93 -25.51
C ASN A 177 -25.32 3.31 -25.01
N GLY A 178 -24.48 4.35 -25.11
CA GLY A 178 -24.77 5.69 -24.61
C GLY A 178 -24.55 5.85 -23.10
N GLY A 179 -24.11 4.81 -22.39
CA GLY A 179 -23.72 4.92 -20.99
C GLY A 179 -22.39 5.64 -20.81
N GLU A 180 -22.24 6.33 -19.68
CA GLU A 180 -21.03 7.05 -19.33
C GLU A 180 -20.51 6.60 -17.96
N ILE A 181 -19.19 6.44 -17.84
CA ILE A 181 -18.52 6.12 -16.59
C ILE A 181 -17.45 7.18 -16.32
N ASP A 182 -17.62 7.92 -15.23
CA ASP A 182 -16.67 8.93 -14.80
C ASP A 182 -15.69 8.33 -13.78
N ILE A 183 -14.39 8.39 -14.12
CA ILE A 183 -13.28 7.92 -13.29
C ILE A 183 -12.44 9.10 -12.87
N TRP A 184 -12.46 9.41 -11.57
CA TRP A 184 -11.71 10.50 -10.96
C TRP A 184 -11.15 10.06 -9.59
N PRO A 185 -9.96 10.53 -9.17
CA PRO A 185 -9.01 11.38 -9.91
C PRO A 185 -8.04 10.57 -10.76
N VAL A 186 -7.62 11.12 -11.90
CA VAL A 186 -6.59 10.53 -12.77
C VAL A 186 -5.39 11.45 -12.84
N PHE A 187 -4.25 10.97 -12.35
CA PHE A 187 -2.97 11.67 -12.39
C PHE A 187 -2.32 11.53 -13.76
N ASP A 188 -1.84 12.64 -14.30
CA ASP A 188 -1.28 12.80 -15.64
C ASP A 188 -2.18 12.11 -16.71
N PRO A 189 -3.42 12.61 -16.85
CA PRO A 189 -4.47 11.88 -17.54
C PRO A 189 -4.14 11.62 -19.02
N TYR A 190 -3.51 12.57 -19.71
CA TYR A 190 -3.16 12.40 -21.12
C TYR A 190 -2.08 11.33 -21.33
N ASN A 191 -0.96 11.41 -20.62
CA ASN A 191 0.11 10.42 -20.76
C ASN A 191 -0.36 9.04 -20.29
N LYS A 192 -1.17 8.98 -19.23
CA LYS A 192 -1.73 7.72 -18.75
C LYS A 192 -2.68 7.10 -19.77
N LEU A 193 -3.54 7.88 -20.42
CA LEU A 193 -4.43 7.38 -21.47
C LEU A 193 -3.63 6.84 -22.65
N ASN A 194 -2.62 7.58 -23.12
CA ASN A 194 -1.73 7.15 -24.19
C ASN A 194 -0.99 5.85 -23.84
N TYR A 195 -0.51 5.73 -22.61
CA TYR A 195 0.14 4.51 -22.13
C TYR A 195 -0.82 3.32 -22.12
N ILE A 196 -2.07 3.50 -21.67
CA ILE A 196 -3.10 2.45 -21.69
C ILE A 196 -3.41 2.04 -23.14
N LYS A 197 -3.60 3.03 -24.05
CA LYS A 197 -3.85 2.77 -25.47
C LYS A 197 -2.73 1.95 -26.10
N ASN A 198 -1.48 2.34 -25.85
CA ASN A 198 -0.31 1.65 -26.41
C ASN A 198 -0.15 0.24 -25.83
N LYS A 199 -0.30 0.08 -24.50
CA LYS A 199 -0.08 -1.22 -23.83
C LYS A 199 -1.08 -2.28 -24.25
N PHE A 200 -2.34 -1.89 -24.44
CA PHE A 200 -3.42 -2.82 -24.81
C PHE A 200 -3.84 -2.72 -26.28
N ASN A 201 -3.06 -2.00 -27.10
CA ASN A 201 -3.29 -1.80 -28.53
C ASN A 201 -4.73 -1.34 -28.86
N LEU A 202 -5.19 -0.30 -28.16
CA LEU A 202 -6.55 0.20 -28.25
C LEU A 202 -6.66 1.31 -29.30
N ALA A 203 -7.66 1.22 -30.17
CA ALA A 203 -7.82 2.10 -31.33
C ALA A 203 -8.99 3.10 -31.22
N PHE A 204 -9.55 3.34 -30.02
CA PHE A 204 -10.63 4.32 -29.86
C PHE A 204 -10.11 5.76 -29.97
N TYR A 205 -10.86 6.58 -30.71
CA TYR A 205 -10.56 7.96 -31.09
C TYR A 205 -11.22 8.95 -30.13
#